data_AF-A0A1B6IH37-F1
#
_entry.id   AF-A0A1B6IH37-F1
#
_cell.length_a   1.000
_cell.length_b   1.000
_cell.length_c   1.000
_cell.angle_alpha   90.00
_cell.angle_beta   90.00
_cell.angle_gamma   90.00
#
_symmetry.space_group_name_H-M   'P 1'
#
loop_
_entity.id
_entity.type
_entity.pdbx_description
1 polymer ?
#
loop_
_entity_poly.entity_id
_entity_poly.type
_entity_poly.pdbx_seq_one_letter_code
_entity_poly.pdbx_strand_id
1 'polypeptide(L)'
;GSLMLNMIPSAEEYEAQTKALVLGKKVFENKVLGKKRHIRSIIINQAFHQHESILAYSSFLHTRTHVDIADHLFEMATSHYSEVRKNAQRMLLTSIRMYKDDLMLQPKIIEILKQDSNLYHERFKGALYVLLGPKEVSIITRRDWSLLKTLWPAVVRAQPSEKPSVINLLNAVSESVNKQFHTLTIETQMGNKGEEFARLLLESSVEVDRLPTAEEVAAAQDKLTKTNNSCKTDYLELLTSL
;
A
#
# COMPACT_ATOMS: atom_id res chain seq x y z
N GLY A 1 20.44 -8.25 -7.73
CA GLY A 1 20.78 -6.81 -7.62
C GLY A 1 19.71 -6.05 -8.34
N SER A 2 18.96 -5.19 -7.63
CA SER A 2 17.61 -4.81 -8.02
C SER A 2 17.59 -3.42 -8.64
N LEU A 3 17.27 -3.34 -9.93
CA LEU A 3 17.00 -2.07 -10.64
C LEU A 3 15.86 -1.26 -9.99
N MET A 4 14.97 -1.93 -9.24
CA MET A 4 13.81 -1.32 -8.60
C MET A 4 14.05 -0.93 -7.12
N LEU A 5 15.02 -1.57 -6.45
CA LEU A 5 15.17 -1.51 -4.97
C LEU A 5 16.54 -1.01 -4.51
N ASN A 6 17.51 -0.80 -5.42
CA ASN A 6 18.89 -0.43 -5.06
C ASN A 6 19.03 0.91 -4.30
N MET A 7 17.97 1.71 -4.24
CA MET A 7 17.98 3.01 -3.56
C MET A 7 17.63 2.92 -2.07
N ILE A 8 17.21 1.75 -1.57
CA ILE A 8 16.70 1.59 -0.20
C ILE A 8 17.45 0.46 0.50
N PRO A 9 17.95 0.67 1.74
CA PRO A 9 18.53 -0.40 2.54
C PRO A 9 17.54 -1.55 2.74
N SER A 10 18.02 -2.79 2.85
CA SER A 10 17.13 -3.93 3.11
C SER A 10 16.30 -3.64 4.37
N ALA A 11 15.00 -3.97 4.35
CA ALA A 11 14.12 -3.75 5.51
C ALA A 11 14.69 -4.41 6.78
N GLU A 12 15.34 -5.57 6.62
CA GLU A 12 16.00 -6.30 7.71
C GLU A 12 17.23 -5.55 8.26
N GLU A 13 18.04 -4.95 7.38
CA GLU A 13 19.21 -4.16 7.78
C GLU A 13 18.77 -2.87 8.49
N TYR A 14 17.75 -2.20 7.97
CA TYR A 14 17.16 -1.00 8.57
C TYR A 14 16.59 -1.29 9.96
N GLU A 15 15.85 -2.39 10.13
CA GLU A 15 15.30 -2.78 11.43
C GLU A 15 16.40 -3.12 12.44
N ALA A 16 17.43 -3.85 12.01
CA ALA A 16 18.59 -4.19 12.83
C ALA A 16 19.34 -2.93 13.30
N GLN A 17 19.59 -1.98 12.38
CA GLN A 17 20.23 -0.70 12.69
C GLN A 17 19.37 0.16 13.63
N THR A 18 18.04 0.18 13.45
CA THR A 18 17.10 0.88 14.34
C THR A 18 17.20 0.34 15.76
N LYS A 19 17.13 -0.99 15.91
CA LYS A 19 17.26 -1.68 17.20
C LYS A 19 18.62 -1.39 17.86
N ALA A 20 19.70 -1.44 17.09
CA ALA A 20 21.04 -1.12 17.57
C ALA A 20 21.16 0.34 18.03
N LEU A 21 20.57 1.30 17.31
CA LEU A 21 20.56 2.71 17.67
C LEU A 21 19.78 2.97 18.97
N VAL A 22 18.60 2.37 19.11
CA VAL A 22 17.77 2.49 20.32
C VAL A 22 18.49 1.92 21.53
N LEU A 23 19.10 0.73 21.39
CA LEU A 23 19.87 0.10 22.45
C LEU A 23 21.10 0.95 22.82
N GLY A 24 21.87 1.40 21.83
CA GLY A 24 23.03 2.24 22.03
C GLY A 24 22.69 3.56 22.73
N LYS A 25 21.59 4.21 22.34
CA LYS A 25 21.11 5.42 23.02
C LYS A 25 20.79 5.18 24.49
N LYS A 26 20.16 4.05 24.82
CA LYS A 26 19.79 3.69 26.20
C LYS A 26 20.99 3.32 27.07
N VAL A 27 21.96 2.60 26.52
CA VAL A 27 23.17 2.17 27.25
C VAL A 27 24.07 3.36 27.56
N PHE A 28 24.26 4.26 26.59
CA PHE A 28 25.16 5.41 26.73
C PHE A 28 24.41 6.71 27.07
N GLU A 29 23.22 6.61 27.65
CA GLU A 29 22.45 7.78 28.08
C GLU A 29 23.04 8.37 29.36
N ASN A 30 23.52 9.62 29.28
CA ASN A 30 23.86 10.37 30.48
C ASN A 30 22.60 10.98 31.10
N LYS A 31 22.02 10.29 32.09
CA LYS A 31 20.79 10.73 32.78
C LYS A 31 20.96 12.01 33.61
N VAL A 32 22.20 12.38 33.94
CA VAL A 32 22.52 13.53 34.81
C VAL A 32 22.59 14.83 34.01
N LEU A 33 23.20 14.80 32.81
CA LEU A 33 23.37 15.98 31.96
C LEU A 33 22.15 16.32 31.07
N GLY A 34 21.06 15.56 31.21
CA GLY A 34 19.81 15.75 30.47
C GLY A 34 19.80 15.11 29.07
N LYS A 35 18.71 15.37 28.32
CA LYS A 35 18.45 14.75 27.01
C LYS A 35 19.39 15.30 25.92
N LYS A 36 19.67 14.47 24.89
CA LYS A 36 20.41 14.79 23.65
C LYS A 36 21.93 15.04 23.78
N ARG A 37 22.55 14.75 24.93
CA ARG A 37 24.03 14.76 25.09
C ARG A 37 24.59 13.34 24.95
N HIS A 38 24.57 12.81 23.73
CA HIS A 38 25.09 11.48 23.42
C HIS A 38 26.53 11.53 22.92
N ILE A 39 27.22 10.38 23.00
CA ILE A 39 28.55 10.19 22.41
C ILE A 39 28.47 10.47 20.90
N ARG A 40 29.50 11.11 20.35
CA ARG A 40 29.59 11.50 18.93
C ARG A 40 29.24 10.38 17.96
N SER A 41 29.67 9.14 18.23
CA SER A 41 29.36 7.97 17.40
C SER A 41 27.86 7.72 17.26
N ILE A 42 27.09 7.88 18.34
CA ILE A 42 25.63 7.69 18.33
C ILE A 42 24.94 8.80 17.54
N ILE A 43 25.45 10.03 17.62
CA ILE A 43 24.92 11.17 16.87
C ILE A 43 25.15 10.96 15.36
N ILE A 44 26.34 10.50 14.97
CA ILE A 44 26.65 10.18 13.56
C ILE A 44 25.74 9.07 13.06
N ASN A 45 25.59 7.98 13.82
CA ASN A 45 24.69 6.88 13.46
C ASN A 45 23.23 7.35 13.37
N GLN A 46 22.81 8.30 14.21
CA GLN A 46 21.48 8.89 14.11
C GLN A 46 21.30 9.71 12.83
N ALA A 47 22.30 10.49 12.42
CA ALA A 47 22.24 11.25 11.17
C ALA A 47 22.19 10.33 9.94
N PHE A 48 22.98 9.26 9.95
CA PHE A 48 22.95 8.23 8.92
C PHE A 48 21.59 7.53 8.85
N HIS A 49 21.08 7.07 10.00
CA HIS A 49 19.78 6.43 10.08
C HIS A 49 18.62 7.36 9.67
N GLN A 50 18.72 8.66 9.97
CA GLN A 50 17.77 9.66 9.49
C GLN A 50 17.80 9.77 7.96
N HIS A 51 18.98 9.77 7.34
CA HIS A 51 19.12 9.79 5.89
C HIS A 51 18.51 8.53 5.25
N GLU A 52 18.80 7.35 5.77
CA GLU A 52 18.19 6.10 5.31
C GLU A 52 16.67 6.09 5.50
N SER A 53 16.17 6.64 6.60
CA SER A 53 14.73 6.77 6.83
C SER A 53 14.09 7.68 5.77
N ILE A 54 14.73 8.81 5.45
CA ILE A 54 14.23 9.71 4.39
C ILE A 54 14.15 8.98 3.04
N LEU A 55 15.17 8.18 2.69
CA LEU A 55 15.16 7.36 1.47
C LEU A 55 14.10 6.25 1.51
N ALA A 56 13.88 5.61 2.66
CA ALA A 56 12.89 4.55 2.80
C ALA A 56 11.44 5.06 2.71
N TYR A 57 11.19 6.29 3.21
CA TYR A 57 9.87 6.91 3.20
C TYR A 57 9.64 7.85 2.00
N SER A 58 10.65 8.13 1.18
CA SER A 58 10.46 8.90 -0.03
C SER A 58 9.59 8.12 -1.01
N SER A 59 8.42 8.65 -1.33
CA SER A 59 7.58 8.12 -2.40
C SER A 59 8.18 8.50 -3.75
N PHE A 60 8.48 7.52 -4.59
CA PHE A 60 8.91 7.76 -5.96
C PHE A 60 7.69 7.74 -6.89
N LEU A 61 7.65 8.70 -7.83
CA LEU A 61 6.69 8.63 -8.92
C LEU A 61 7.05 7.42 -9.79
N HIS A 62 6.04 6.64 -10.18
CA HIS A 62 6.27 5.54 -11.10
C HIS A 62 6.59 6.10 -12.50
N THR A 63 7.56 5.50 -13.15
CA THR A 63 7.87 5.74 -14.56
C THR A 63 7.25 4.60 -15.36
N ARG A 64 6.99 4.81 -16.66
CA ARG A 64 6.51 3.75 -17.55
C ARG A 64 7.34 2.46 -17.49
N THR A 65 8.65 2.57 -17.31
CA THR A 65 9.53 1.40 -17.14
C THR A 65 9.23 0.59 -15.88
N HIS A 66 8.81 1.24 -14.79
CA HIS A 66 8.43 0.56 -13.55
C HIS A 66 7.14 -0.25 -13.73
N VAL A 67 6.21 0.25 -14.56
CA VAL A 67 5.00 -0.47 -14.97
C VAL A 67 5.37 -1.73 -15.74
N ASP A 68 6.21 -1.58 -16.77
CA ASP A 68 6.62 -2.71 -17.60
C ASP A 68 7.33 -3.77 -16.73
N ILE A 69 8.19 -3.35 -15.80
CA ILE A 69 8.85 -4.28 -14.87
C ILE A 69 7.84 -4.97 -13.95
N ALA A 70 6.86 -4.25 -13.39
CA ALA A 70 5.83 -4.82 -12.55
C ALA A 70 4.99 -5.86 -13.30
N ASP A 71 4.72 -5.61 -14.58
CA ASP A 71 4.00 -6.51 -15.47
C ASP A 71 4.74 -7.82 -15.71
N HIS A 72 6.02 -7.77 -16.08
CA HIS A 72 6.85 -8.97 -16.24
C HIS A 72 7.04 -9.70 -14.90
N LEU A 73 7.17 -8.97 -13.80
CA LEU A 73 7.22 -9.56 -12.45
C LEU A 73 5.91 -10.29 -12.11
N PHE A 74 4.76 -9.77 -12.51
CA PHE A 74 3.47 -10.42 -12.29
C PHE A 74 3.33 -11.73 -13.09
N GLU A 75 3.79 -11.75 -14.34
CA GLU A 75 3.85 -12.98 -15.13
C GLU A 75 4.73 -14.05 -14.47
N MET A 76 5.90 -13.65 -13.96
CA MET A 76 6.78 -14.55 -13.20
C MET A 76 6.16 -14.96 -11.85
N ALA A 77 5.43 -14.07 -11.19
CA ALA A 77 4.70 -14.32 -9.94
C ALA A 77 3.48 -15.25 -10.11
N THR A 78 3.13 -15.60 -11.34
CA THR A 78 2.08 -16.59 -11.68
C THR A 78 2.63 -17.79 -12.47
N SER A 79 3.95 -17.89 -12.62
CA SER A 79 4.63 -18.97 -13.36
C SER A 79 4.50 -20.34 -12.68
N HIS A 80 4.72 -21.43 -13.43
CA HIS A 80 4.60 -22.81 -12.92
C HIS A 80 5.64 -23.16 -11.83
N TYR A 81 6.85 -22.60 -11.90
CA TYR A 81 7.94 -22.91 -10.97
C TYR A 81 7.79 -22.17 -9.64
N SER A 82 7.61 -22.92 -8.56
CA SER A 82 7.28 -22.33 -7.25
C SER A 82 8.37 -21.41 -6.67
N GLU A 83 9.65 -21.68 -6.91
CA GLU A 83 10.76 -20.84 -6.42
C GLU A 83 10.84 -19.49 -7.14
N VAL A 84 10.75 -19.53 -8.48
CA VAL A 84 10.67 -18.33 -9.32
C VAL A 84 9.46 -17.50 -8.89
N ARG A 85 8.33 -18.17 -8.69
CA ARG A 85 7.08 -17.53 -8.24
C ARG A 85 7.25 -16.80 -6.91
N LYS A 86 7.76 -17.47 -5.88
CA LYS A 86 7.98 -16.89 -4.55
C LYS A 86 8.91 -15.68 -4.59
N ASN A 87 9.97 -15.75 -5.39
CA ASN A 87 10.92 -14.65 -5.50
C ASN A 87 10.31 -13.46 -6.26
N ALA A 88 9.62 -13.72 -7.37
CA ALA A 88 8.91 -12.70 -8.14
C ALA A 88 7.81 -12.03 -7.32
N GLN A 89 7.02 -12.79 -6.55
CA GLN A 89 6.02 -12.24 -5.62
C GLN A 89 6.64 -11.33 -4.58
N ARG A 90 7.76 -11.73 -3.96
CA ARG A 90 8.47 -10.90 -2.98
C ARG A 90 8.93 -9.58 -3.59
N MET A 91 9.54 -9.64 -4.77
CA MET A 91 10.00 -8.45 -5.50
C MET A 91 8.84 -7.55 -5.91
N LEU A 92 7.77 -8.13 -6.46
CA LEU A 92 6.57 -7.41 -6.89
C LEU A 92 5.91 -6.68 -5.72
N LEU A 93 5.61 -7.38 -4.62
CA LEU A 93 4.98 -6.80 -3.43
C LEU A 93 5.86 -5.70 -2.79
N THR A 94 7.18 -5.81 -2.91
CA THR A 94 8.11 -4.77 -2.47
C THR A 94 8.05 -3.55 -3.39
N SER A 95 8.00 -3.74 -4.70
CA SER A 95 7.83 -2.65 -5.67
C SER A 95 6.50 -1.92 -5.45
N ILE A 96 5.41 -2.67 -5.28
CA ILE A 96 4.08 -2.14 -5.00
C ILE A 96 4.09 -1.23 -3.76
N ARG A 97 4.78 -1.64 -2.68
CA ARG A 97 4.93 -0.82 -1.47
C ARG A 97 5.58 0.54 -1.73
N MET A 98 6.51 0.61 -2.68
CA MET A 98 7.27 1.83 -2.97
C MET A 98 6.51 2.79 -3.90
N TYR A 99 5.92 2.26 -4.97
CA TYR A 99 5.27 3.08 -6.00
C TYR A 99 3.76 3.28 -5.75
N LYS A 100 3.15 2.51 -4.84
CA LYS A 100 1.73 2.56 -4.44
C LYS A 100 0.72 2.38 -5.59
N ASP A 101 1.14 1.77 -6.69
CA ASP A 101 0.35 1.64 -7.93
C ASP A 101 -0.14 0.21 -8.19
N ASP A 102 -1.00 -0.30 -7.31
CA ASP A 102 -1.54 -1.67 -7.38
C ASP A 102 -2.73 -1.76 -8.34
N LEU A 103 -3.30 -0.62 -8.74
CA LEU A 103 -4.42 -0.51 -9.68
C LEU A 103 -4.07 -1.16 -11.04
N MET A 104 -2.80 -1.14 -11.41
CA MET A 104 -2.31 -1.75 -12.65
C MET A 104 -2.46 -3.28 -12.67
N LEU A 105 -2.38 -3.92 -11.50
CA LEU A 105 -2.41 -5.39 -11.39
C LEU A 105 -3.84 -5.93 -11.29
N GLN A 106 -4.79 -5.09 -10.87
CA GLN A 106 -6.20 -5.43 -10.71
C GLN A 106 -6.81 -6.16 -11.92
N PRO A 107 -6.73 -5.65 -13.17
CA PRO A 107 -7.36 -6.33 -14.32
C PRO A 107 -6.76 -7.71 -14.57
N LYS A 108 -5.44 -7.88 -14.42
CA LYS A 108 -4.75 -9.15 -14.63
C LYS A 108 -5.08 -10.18 -13.54
N ILE A 109 -5.21 -9.74 -12.29
CA ILE A 109 -5.65 -10.61 -11.20
C ILE A 109 -7.08 -11.10 -11.47
N ILE A 110 -7.99 -10.21 -11.86
CA ILE A 110 -9.38 -10.57 -12.18
C ILE A 110 -9.44 -11.55 -13.36
N GLU A 111 -8.61 -11.35 -14.39
CA GLU A 111 -8.53 -12.28 -15.52
C GLU A 111 -8.13 -13.69 -15.06
N ILE A 112 -7.13 -13.81 -14.19
CA ILE A 112 -6.71 -15.11 -13.65
C ILE A 112 -7.77 -15.72 -12.75
N LEU A 113 -8.48 -14.91 -11.94
CA LEU A 113 -9.55 -15.40 -11.06
C LEU A 113 -10.77 -15.93 -11.82
N LYS A 114 -11.00 -15.45 -13.05
CA LYS A 114 -12.08 -15.94 -13.94
C LYS A 114 -11.72 -17.22 -14.70
N GLN A 115 -10.44 -17.60 -14.75
CA GLN A 115 -10.00 -18.83 -15.41
C GLN A 115 -10.33 -20.07 -14.56
N ASP A 116 -10.42 -21.23 -15.21
CA ASP A 116 -10.68 -22.50 -14.52
C ASP A 116 -9.54 -22.82 -13.53
N SER A 117 -9.90 -22.88 -12.25
CA SER A 117 -8.97 -23.06 -11.14
C SER A 117 -8.38 -24.46 -11.08
N ASN A 118 -9.02 -25.46 -11.70
CA ASN A 118 -8.51 -26.83 -11.77
C ASN A 118 -7.48 -26.99 -12.89
N LEU A 119 -7.73 -26.36 -14.05
CA LEU A 119 -6.80 -26.37 -15.19
C LEU A 119 -5.54 -25.54 -14.90
N TYR A 120 -5.70 -24.33 -14.35
CA TYR A 120 -4.61 -23.37 -14.12
C TYR A 120 -4.30 -23.12 -12.64
N HIS A 121 -4.29 -24.19 -11.85
CA HIS A 121 -4.11 -24.11 -10.40
C HIS A 121 -2.87 -23.34 -9.92
N GLU A 122 -1.73 -23.46 -10.62
CA GLU A 122 -0.49 -22.76 -10.24
C GLU A 122 -0.59 -21.24 -10.45
N ARG A 123 -1.22 -20.81 -11.55
CA ARG A 123 -1.49 -19.39 -11.84
C ARG A 123 -2.47 -18.80 -10.84
N PHE A 124 -3.57 -19.52 -10.59
CA PHE A 124 -4.60 -19.15 -9.63
C PHE A 124 -4.00 -18.98 -8.23
N LYS A 125 -3.19 -19.96 -7.79
CA LYS A 125 -2.45 -19.90 -6.52
C LYS A 125 -1.50 -18.70 -6.48
N GLY A 126 -0.80 -18.42 -7.58
CA GLY A 126 0.08 -17.26 -7.69
C GLY A 126 -0.65 -15.93 -7.50
N ALA A 127 -1.79 -15.76 -8.17
CA ALA A 127 -2.63 -14.59 -8.05
C ALA A 127 -3.16 -14.40 -6.62
N LEU A 128 -3.60 -15.48 -5.96
CA LEU A 128 -4.05 -15.42 -4.56
C LEU A 128 -2.94 -14.99 -3.59
N TYR A 129 -1.68 -15.40 -3.81
CA TYR A 129 -0.56 -14.95 -3.00
C TYR A 129 -0.24 -13.46 -3.20
N VAL A 130 -0.30 -12.98 -4.45
CA VAL A 130 -0.13 -11.54 -4.75
C VAL A 130 -1.28 -10.72 -4.14
N LEU A 131 -2.50 -11.24 -4.21
CA LEU A 131 -3.70 -10.63 -3.63
C LEU A 131 -3.63 -10.51 -2.10
N LEU A 132 -3.18 -11.56 -1.42
CA LEU A 132 -3.05 -11.60 0.04
C LEU A 132 -1.96 -10.63 0.50
N GLY A 133 -0.77 -10.68 -0.12
CA GLY A 133 0.37 -9.82 0.21
C GLY A 133 0.80 -9.84 1.68
N PRO A 134 1.81 -9.05 2.09
CA PRO A 134 2.03 -8.74 3.49
C PRO A 134 0.91 -7.83 4.01
N LYS A 135 0.70 -7.82 5.34
CA LYS A 135 -0.40 -7.09 5.99
C LYS A 135 -0.53 -5.61 5.59
N GLU A 136 0.59 -4.95 5.28
CA GLU A 136 0.65 -3.53 4.94
C GLU A 136 0.36 -3.23 3.46
N VAL A 137 0.45 -4.23 2.58
CA VAL A 137 0.38 -4.09 1.11
C VAL A 137 -0.63 -5.09 0.54
N SER A 138 -1.60 -5.50 1.35
CA SER A 138 -2.62 -6.46 0.93
C SER A 138 -3.60 -5.77 -0.01
N ILE A 139 -3.64 -6.24 -1.26
CA ILE A 139 -4.46 -5.62 -2.31
C ILE A 139 -5.95 -5.79 -1.98
N ILE A 140 -6.34 -6.91 -1.35
CA ILE A 140 -7.75 -7.18 -1.04
C ILE A 140 -8.35 -6.27 0.05
N THR A 141 -7.51 -5.74 0.94
CA THR A 141 -7.94 -4.85 2.03
C THR A 141 -7.65 -3.38 1.74
N ARG A 142 -7.29 -3.06 0.49
CA ARG A 142 -7.05 -1.69 0.06
C ARG A 142 -8.32 -0.85 0.12
N ARG A 143 -8.16 0.40 0.55
CA ARG A 143 -9.24 1.34 0.83
C ARG A 143 -9.70 2.10 -0.41
N ASP A 144 -10.12 1.37 -1.43
CA ASP A 144 -10.56 1.92 -2.71
C ASP A 144 -11.82 1.20 -3.22
N TRP A 145 -12.95 1.93 -3.27
CA TRP A 145 -14.23 1.38 -3.72
C TRP A 145 -14.19 0.87 -5.17
N SER A 146 -13.41 1.52 -6.05
CA SER A 146 -13.29 1.13 -7.46
C SER A 146 -12.57 -0.21 -7.65
N LEU A 147 -11.65 -0.53 -6.74
CA LEU A 147 -10.95 -1.81 -6.72
C LEU A 147 -11.83 -2.88 -6.11
N LEU A 148 -12.45 -2.61 -4.96
CA LEU A 148 -13.25 -3.57 -4.21
C LEU A 148 -14.49 -4.04 -4.99
N LYS A 149 -15.18 -3.13 -5.69
CA LYS A 149 -16.38 -3.45 -6.48
C LYS A 149 -16.15 -4.50 -7.56
N THR A 150 -14.92 -4.62 -8.06
CA THR A 150 -14.59 -5.59 -9.10
C THR A 150 -13.88 -6.82 -8.53
N LEU A 151 -13.03 -6.63 -7.52
CA LEU A 151 -12.16 -7.66 -6.98
C LEU A 151 -12.90 -8.63 -6.06
N TRP A 152 -13.74 -8.13 -5.13
CA TRP A 152 -14.45 -9.00 -4.20
C TRP A 152 -15.44 -9.93 -4.92
N PRO A 153 -16.29 -9.45 -5.85
CA PRO A 153 -17.15 -10.35 -6.62
C PRO A 153 -16.36 -11.35 -7.45
N ALA A 154 -15.19 -10.96 -7.99
CA ALA A 154 -14.34 -11.89 -8.74
C ALA A 154 -13.78 -13.02 -7.85
N VAL A 155 -13.45 -12.73 -6.58
CA VAL A 155 -13.01 -13.75 -5.62
C VAL A 155 -14.16 -14.66 -5.21
N VAL A 156 -15.35 -14.11 -4.95
CA VAL A 156 -16.54 -14.90 -4.55
C VAL A 156 -17.04 -15.80 -5.69
N ARG A 157 -17.01 -15.30 -6.93
CA ARG A 157 -17.43 -16.04 -8.12
C ARG A 157 -16.37 -16.98 -8.68
N ALA A 158 -15.15 -16.99 -8.11
CA ALA A 158 -14.10 -17.87 -8.57
C ALA A 158 -14.49 -19.34 -8.39
N GLN A 159 -14.12 -20.18 -9.35
CA GLN A 159 -14.48 -21.60 -9.33
C GLN A 159 -13.85 -22.31 -8.12
N PRO A 160 -14.63 -23.09 -7.34
CA PRO A 160 -14.11 -23.88 -6.24
C PRO A 160 -13.01 -24.83 -6.72
N SER A 161 -11.85 -24.80 -6.07
CA SER A 161 -10.75 -25.72 -6.35
C SER A 161 -10.76 -26.87 -5.36
N GLU A 162 -10.49 -28.09 -5.82
CA GLU A 162 -10.40 -29.29 -4.97
C GLU A 162 -9.07 -29.39 -4.21
N LYS A 163 -8.08 -28.57 -4.57
CA LYS A 163 -6.74 -28.62 -3.95
C LYS A 163 -6.75 -27.97 -2.56
N PRO A 164 -6.37 -28.69 -1.49
CA PRO A 164 -6.35 -28.14 -0.13
C PRO A 164 -5.52 -26.85 0.01
N SER A 165 -4.41 -26.74 -0.74
CA SER A 165 -3.57 -25.54 -0.68
C SER A 165 -4.24 -24.27 -1.25
N VAL A 166 -5.17 -24.42 -2.20
CA VAL A 166 -5.92 -23.29 -2.77
C VAL A 166 -7.09 -22.92 -1.85
N ILE A 167 -7.77 -23.92 -1.30
CA ILE A 167 -8.84 -23.73 -0.30
C ILE A 167 -8.29 -22.98 0.92
N ASN A 168 -7.14 -23.40 1.44
CA ASN A 168 -6.50 -22.73 2.58
C ASN A 168 -6.13 -21.27 2.27
N LEU A 169 -5.75 -20.96 1.03
CA LEU A 169 -5.48 -19.58 0.61
C LEU A 169 -6.74 -18.74 0.52
N LEU A 170 -7.83 -19.26 -0.03
CA LEU A 170 -9.12 -18.57 -0.06
C LEU A 170 -9.66 -18.30 1.36
N ASN A 171 -9.48 -19.25 2.27
CA ASN A 171 -9.79 -19.07 3.69
C ASN A 171 -8.92 -17.96 4.31
N ALA A 172 -7.62 -17.95 4.05
CA ALA A 172 -6.71 -16.91 4.53
C ALA A 172 -7.06 -15.52 3.97
N VAL A 173 -7.50 -15.46 2.72
CA VAL A 173 -7.98 -14.22 2.07
C VAL A 173 -9.26 -13.74 2.77
N SER A 174 -10.22 -14.62 3.02
CA SER A 174 -11.46 -14.29 3.75
C SER A 174 -11.18 -13.83 5.17
N GLU A 175 -10.25 -14.50 5.87
CA GLU A 175 -9.82 -14.13 7.21
C GLU A 175 -9.09 -12.77 7.23
N SER A 176 -8.26 -12.49 6.22
CA SER A 176 -7.58 -11.21 6.05
C SER A 176 -8.58 -10.06 5.89
N VAL A 177 -9.61 -10.23 5.05
CA VAL A 177 -10.69 -9.25 4.92
C VAL A 177 -11.38 -9.04 6.27
N ASN A 178 -11.82 -10.11 6.93
CA ASN A 178 -12.53 -9.99 8.21
C ASN A 178 -11.70 -9.33 9.33
N LYS A 179 -10.38 -9.55 9.36
CA LYS A 179 -9.51 -9.02 10.42
C LYS A 179 -8.94 -7.63 10.13
N GLN A 180 -8.73 -7.30 8.86
CA GLN A 180 -7.92 -6.14 8.47
C GLN A 180 -8.71 -5.11 7.67
N PHE A 181 -9.89 -5.45 7.15
CA PHE A 181 -10.73 -4.48 6.48
C PHE A 181 -11.37 -3.54 7.50
N HIS A 182 -11.04 -2.25 7.37
CA HIS A 182 -11.62 -1.19 8.18
C HIS A 182 -12.76 -0.54 7.40
N THR A 183 -13.78 -0.05 8.12
CA THR A 183 -14.90 0.67 7.51
C THR A 183 -14.39 1.80 6.61
N LEU A 184 -14.82 1.76 5.34
CA LEU A 184 -14.49 2.78 4.36
C LEU A 184 -15.50 3.91 4.41
N THR A 185 -14.97 5.12 4.27
CA THR A 185 -15.79 6.32 4.19
C THR A 185 -16.53 6.35 2.86
N ILE A 186 -17.85 6.52 2.91
CA ILE A 186 -18.71 6.70 1.72
C ILE A 186 -18.90 8.20 1.45
N GLU A 187 -19.07 8.97 2.51
CA GLU A 187 -19.29 10.41 2.44
C GLU A 187 -18.28 11.14 3.32
N THR A 188 -17.49 12.01 2.69
CA THR A 188 -16.56 12.90 3.39
C THR A 188 -17.12 14.31 3.33
N GLN A 189 -17.28 14.95 4.49
CA GLN A 189 -17.67 16.35 4.60
C GLN A 189 -16.69 17.08 5.50
N MET A 190 -16.32 18.29 5.10
CA MET A 190 -15.52 19.20 5.92
C MET A 190 -16.47 20.16 6.62
N GLY A 191 -16.42 20.21 7.96
CA GLY A 191 -17.23 21.17 8.71
C GLY A 191 -16.65 22.58 8.63
N ASN A 192 -17.50 23.59 8.73
CA ASN A 192 -17.13 25.02 8.66
C ASN A 192 -15.94 25.39 9.58
N LYS A 193 -15.92 24.85 10.80
CA LYS A 193 -14.80 25.06 11.75
C LYS A 193 -13.48 24.51 11.23
N GLY A 194 -13.51 23.37 10.53
CA GLY A 194 -12.33 22.77 9.91
C GLY A 194 -11.76 23.66 8.82
N GLU A 195 -12.63 24.30 8.03
CA GLU A 195 -12.22 25.27 7.01
C GLU A 195 -11.58 26.51 7.63
N GLU A 196 -12.15 27.04 8.72
CA GLU A 196 -11.59 28.17 9.47
C GLU A 196 -10.18 27.85 10.01
N PHE A 197 -10.00 26.69 10.65
CA PHE A 197 -8.68 26.29 11.15
C PHE A 197 -7.68 26.02 10.03
N ALA A 198 -8.11 25.41 8.93
CA ALA A 198 -7.24 25.19 7.77
C ALA A 198 -6.77 26.53 7.17
N ARG A 199 -7.66 27.53 7.11
CA ARG A 199 -7.32 28.88 6.65
C ARG A 199 -6.31 29.56 7.58
N LEU A 200 -6.54 29.51 8.89
CA LEU A 200 -5.59 30.04 9.89
C LEU A 200 -4.21 29.37 9.80
N LEU A 201 -4.16 28.05 9.59
CA LEU A 201 -2.90 27.34 9.40
C LEU A 201 -2.18 27.80 8.13
N LEU A 202 -2.92 27.99 7.04
CA LEU A 202 -2.36 28.42 5.77
C LEU A 202 -1.81 29.85 5.84
N GLU A 203 -2.56 30.77 6.46
CA GLU A 203 -2.15 32.15 6.73
C GLU A 203 -0.86 32.23 7.57
N SER A 204 -0.63 31.27 8.46
CA SER A 204 0.58 31.21 9.29
C SER A 204 1.82 30.67 8.57
N SER A 205 1.66 29.98 7.44
CA SER A 205 2.71 29.14 6.86
C SER A 205 3.06 29.42 5.39
N VAL A 206 2.22 30.14 4.64
CA VAL A 206 2.41 30.40 3.20
C VAL A 206 2.34 31.89 2.90
N GLU A 207 3.15 32.37 1.94
CA GLU A 207 3.02 33.74 1.42
C GLU A 207 1.62 33.95 0.81
N VAL A 208 1.06 35.14 1.04
CA VAL A 208 -0.33 35.54 0.74
C VAL A 208 -0.76 35.23 -0.70
N ASP A 209 0.19 35.20 -1.64
CA ASP A 209 -0.02 34.98 -3.07
C ASP A 209 -0.45 33.55 -3.46
N ARG A 210 -0.46 32.61 -2.51
CA ARG A 210 -0.92 31.21 -2.72
C ARG A 210 -2.18 30.86 -1.92
N LEU A 211 -2.89 31.85 -1.38
CA LEU A 211 -4.17 31.61 -0.71
C LEU A 211 -5.22 31.15 -1.73
N PRO A 212 -6.00 30.10 -1.45
CA PRO A 212 -6.99 29.59 -2.37
C PRO A 212 -8.09 30.62 -2.60
N THR A 213 -8.43 30.83 -3.87
CA THR A 213 -9.50 31.75 -4.26
C THR A 213 -10.86 31.14 -3.92
N ALA A 214 -11.88 31.96 -3.65
CA ALA A 214 -13.24 31.48 -3.37
C ALA A 214 -13.79 30.55 -4.47
N GLU A 215 -13.39 30.78 -5.72
CA GLU A 215 -13.72 29.93 -6.87
C GLU A 215 -13.09 28.53 -6.80
N GLU A 216 -11.84 28.43 -6.33
CA GLU A 216 -11.15 27.15 -6.16
C GLU A 216 -11.76 26.32 -5.03
N VAL A 217 -12.23 26.99 -3.97
CA VAL A 217 -12.95 26.34 -2.87
C VAL A 217 -14.29 25.78 -3.35
N ALA A 218 -15.06 26.55 -4.13
CA ALA A 218 -16.31 26.08 -4.71
C ALA A 218 -16.08 24.90 -5.67
N ALA A 219 -15.06 24.97 -6.54
CA ALA A 219 -14.69 23.88 -7.43
C ALA A 219 -14.25 22.61 -6.67
N ALA A 220 -13.56 22.78 -5.53
CA ALA A 220 -13.17 21.67 -4.67
C ALA A 220 -14.39 21.01 -3.98
N GLN A 221 -15.38 21.79 -3.55
CA GLN A 221 -16.64 21.28 -3.00
C GLN A 221 -17.44 20.51 -4.06
N ASP A 222 -17.51 21.02 -5.29
CA ASP A 222 -18.12 20.30 -6.42
C ASP A 222 -17.39 19.00 -6.75
N LYS A 223 -16.05 18.99 -6.66
CA LYS A 223 -15.25 17.78 -6.83
C LYS A 223 -15.53 16.77 -5.72
N LEU A 224 -15.62 17.24 -4.46
CA LEU A 224 -15.91 16.41 -3.31
C LEU A 224 -17.29 15.74 -3.42
N THR A 225 -18.32 16.50 -3.80
CA THR A 225 -19.67 15.94 -3.98
C THR A 225 -19.71 14.90 -5.11
N LYS A 226 -19.02 15.15 -6.23
CA LYS A 226 -18.87 14.17 -7.31
C LYS A 226 -18.17 12.90 -6.84
N THR A 227 -17.08 13.02 -6.07
CA THR A 227 -16.37 11.85 -5.52
C THR A 227 -17.23 11.08 -4.53
N ASN A 228 -17.93 11.75 -3.60
CA ASN A 228 -18.84 11.10 -2.66
C ASN A 228 -19.97 10.34 -3.39
N ASN A 229 -20.53 10.94 -4.45
CA ASN A 229 -21.54 10.29 -5.28
C ASN A 229 -20.97 9.04 -5.97
N SER A 230 -19.76 9.10 -6.52
CA SER A 230 -19.09 7.94 -7.12
C SER A 230 -18.83 6.83 -6.09
N CYS A 231 -18.37 7.18 -4.88
CA CYS A 231 -18.15 6.20 -3.81
C CYS A 231 -19.47 5.53 -3.40
N LYS A 232 -20.56 6.29 -3.34
CA LYS A 232 -21.89 5.76 -3.04
C LYS A 232 -22.39 4.83 -4.14
N THR A 233 -22.21 5.18 -5.42
CA THR A 233 -22.61 4.31 -6.53
C THR A 233 -21.79 3.02 -6.54
N ASP A 234 -20.47 3.10 -6.32
CA ASP A 234 -19.58 1.94 -6.27
C ASP A 234 -19.91 1.02 -5.09
N TYR A 235 -20.26 1.58 -3.94
CA TYR A 235 -20.72 0.81 -2.78
C TYR A 235 -22.04 0.07 -3.05
N LEU A 236 -23.02 0.75 -3.66
CA LEU A 236 -24.28 0.12 -4.04
C LEU A 236 -24.08 -0.97 -5.10
N GLU A 237 -23.21 -0.73 -6.09
CA GLU A 237 -22.82 -1.71 -7.11
C GLU A 237 -22.20 -2.95 -6.45
N LEU A 238 -21.26 -2.75 -5.51
CA LEU A 238 -20.64 -3.84 -4.75
C LEU A 238 -21.71 -4.69 -4.03
N LEU A 239 -22.64 -4.05 -3.30
CA LEU A 239 -23.73 -4.76 -2.62
C LEU A 239 -24.64 -5.57 -3.56
N THR A 240 -24.88 -5.08 -4.78
CA THR A 240 -25.67 -5.82 -5.77
C THR A 240 -24.91 -6.97 -6.44
N SER A 241 -23.58 -6.92 -6.43
CA SER A 241 -22.70 -7.82 -7.17
C SER A 241 -22.19 -9.01 -6.34
N LEU A 242 -22.16 -8.87 -5.01
CA LEU A 242 -21.86 -9.92 -4.04
C LEU A 242 -23.07 -10.85 -3.85
#